data_AF-A0A2Z5Y335-F1
#
_entry.id   AF-A0A2Z5Y335-F1
#
_cell.length_a   1.000
_cell.length_b   1.000
_cell.length_c   1.000
_cell.angle_alpha   90.00
_cell.angle_beta   90.00
_cell.angle_gamma   90.00
#
_symmetry.space_group_name_H-M   'P 1'
#
loop_
_entity.id
_entity.type
_entity.pdbx_description
1 polymer ?
#
loop_
_entity_poly.entity_id
_entity_poly.type
_entity_poly.pdbx_seq_one_letter_code
_entity_poly.pdbx_strand_id
1 'polypeptide(L)' 'MTYNKKNNVQYKIALDTKNNVFMAIDPKNQHKKATGATIEQAIAQFKQLIKE' A
#
# COMPACT_ATOMS: atom_id res chain seq x y z
N MET A 1 -5.57 11.57 25.59
CA MET A 1 -4.24 10.90 25.52
C MET A 1 -3.91 10.70 24.06
N THR A 2 -2.95 11.45 23.52
CA THR A 2 -2.69 11.51 22.07
C THR A 2 -1.49 10.62 21.73
N TYR A 3 -1.75 9.46 21.12
CA TYR A 3 -0.70 8.55 20.64
C TYR A 3 -0.07 9.11 19.36
N ASN A 4 0.96 9.94 19.49
CA ASN A 4 1.79 10.38 18.38
C ASN A 4 2.75 9.24 17.95
N LYS A 5 2.21 8.21 17.28
CA LYS A 5 3.04 7.25 16.53
C LYS A 5 3.32 7.86 15.15
N LYS A 6 4.39 8.65 15.07
CA LYS A 6 4.84 9.49 13.95
C LYS A 6 5.20 8.74 12.63
N ASN A 7 4.65 7.55 12.38
CA ASN A 7 4.86 6.74 11.17
C ASN A 7 3.56 6.07 10.71
N ASN A 8 2.47 6.82 10.62
CA ASN A 8 1.25 6.36 9.94
C ASN A 8 1.52 6.31 8.44
N VAL A 9 2.15 5.23 7.98
CA VAL A 9 2.14 4.86 6.57
C VAL A 9 0.68 4.51 6.26
N GLN A 10 -0.06 5.51 5.81
CA GLN A 10 -1.43 5.33 5.35
C GLN A 10 -1.32 4.81 3.92
N TYR A 11 -1.97 3.69 3.63
CA TYR A 11 -2.06 3.12 2.28
C TYR A 11 -3.52 2.78 2.00
N LYS A 12 -3.95 3.02 0.76
CA LYS A 12 -5.25 2.59 0.25
C LYS A 12 -5.11 1.21 -0.35
N ILE A 13 -5.95 0.28 0.07
CA ILE A 13 -6.05 -1.05 -0.54
C ILE A 13 -7.26 -1.05 -1.47
N ALA A 14 -7.06 -1.45 -2.72
CA ALA A 14 -8.11 -1.69 -3.69
C ALA A 14 -7.98 -3.12 -4.23
N LEU A 15 -9.09 -3.75 -4.61
CA LEU A 15 -9.08 -5.03 -5.32
C LEU A 15 -9.29 -4.76 -6.80
N ASP A 16 -8.32 -5.13 -7.63
CA ASP A 16 -8.47 -5.12 -9.08
C ASP A 16 -9.14 -6.42 -9.50
N THR A 17 -10.43 -6.34 -9.82
CA THR A 17 -11.23 -7.52 -10.21
C THR A 17 -10.91 -8.03 -11.61
N LYS A 18 -10.18 -7.26 -12.43
CA LYS A 18 -9.76 -7.68 -13.78
C LYS A 18 -8.63 -8.70 -13.73
N ASN A 19 -7.64 -8.45 -12.87
CA ASN A 19 -6.48 -9.32 -12.67
C ASN A 19 -6.59 -10.16 -11.40
N ASN A 20 -7.65 -9.94 -10.60
CA ASN A 20 -7.90 -10.60 -9.32
C ASN A 20 -6.74 -10.41 -8.32
N VAL A 21 -6.20 -9.19 -8.24
CA VAL A 21 -5.06 -8.84 -7.39
C VAL A 21 -5.38 -7.66 -6.48
N PHE A 22 -4.73 -7.62 -5.32
CA PHE A 22 -4.82 -6.49 -4.40
C PHE A 22 -3.81 -5.41 -4.80
N MET A 23 -4.25 -4.16 -4.79
CA MET A 23 -3.45 -2.99 -5.08
C MET A 23 -3.27 -2.16 -3.81
N ALA A 24 -2.03 -1.92 -3.41
CA ALA A 24 -1.67 -0.98 -2.37
C ALA A 24 -1.22 0.34 -3.00
N ILE A 25 -1.92 1.44 -2.69
CA ILE A 25 -1.74 2.75 -3.31
C ILE A 25 -1.38 3.77 -2.23
N ASP A 26 -0.37 4.60 -2.50
CA ASP A 26 -0.04 5.71 -1.61
C ASP A 26 -1.13 6.80 -1.69
N PRO A 27 -1.71 7.24 -0.57
CA PRO A 27 -2.74 8.28 -0.56
C PRO A 27 -2.18 9.67 -0.88
N LYS A 28 -0.87 9.90 -0.72
CA LYS A 28 -0.20 11.14 -1.08
C LYS A 28 0.33 11.11 -2.52
N ASN A 29 0.64 9.93 -3.06
CA ASN A 29 1.13 9.78 -4.42
C ASN A 29 0.55 8.56 -5.16
N GLN A 30 -0.50 8.79 -5.95
CA GLN A 30 -1.19 7.73 -6.70
C GLN A 30 -0.31 7.01 -7.74
N HIS A 31 0.86 7.57 -8.08
CA HIS A 31 1.84 6.90 -8.95
C HIS A 31 2.62 5.82 -8.20
N LYS A 32 2.81 5.96 -6.89
CA LYS A 32 3.38 4.90 -6.05
C LYS A 32 2.25 3.94 -5.69
N LYS A 33 2.20 2.84 -6.43
CA LYS A 33 1.28 1.73 -6.18
C LYS A 33 2.00 0.41 -6.40
N ALA A 34 1.63 -0.61 -5.64
CA ALA A 34 2.09 -1.97 -5.81
C ALA A 34 0.91 -2.92 -5.88
N THR A 35 1.11 -4.09 -6.48
CA THR A 35 0.07 -5.10 -6.65
C THR A 35 0.55 -6.43 -6.10
N GLY A 36 -0.32 -7.22 -5.48
CA GLY A 36 0.01 -8.54 -4.97
C GLY A 36 -1.19 -9.48 -4.99
N ALA A 37 -0.93 -10.79 -4.95
CA ALA A 37 -2.00 -11.79 -4.86
C ALA A 37 -2.73 -11.73 -3.52
N THR A 38 -2.08 -11.20 -2.48
CA THR A 38 -2.67 -10.92 -1.17
C THR A 38 -2.39 -9.49 -0.73
N ILE A 39 -3.17 -8.99 0.22
CA ILE A 39 -2.98 -7.65 0.81
C ILE A 39 -1.57 -7.50 1.39
N GLU A 40 -1.06 -8.52 2.08
CA GLU A 40 0.28 -8.50 2.67
C GLU A 40 1.37 -8.41 1.60
N GLN A 41 1.24 -9.16 0.51
CA GLN A 41 2.17 -9.06 -0.62
C GLN A 41 2.14 -7.67 -1.27
N ALA A 42 0.94 -7.11 -1.49
CA ALA A 42 0.80 -5.77 -2.04
C ALA A 42 1.46 -4.72 -1.14
N ILE A 43 1.26 -4.80 0.18
CA ILE A 43 1.91 -3.90 1.16
C ILE A 43 3.41 -4.13 1.21
N ALA A 44 3.89 -5.37 1.14
CA ALA A 44 5.32 -5.69 1.18
C ALA A 44 6.06 -5.10 -0.03
N GLN A 45 5.52 -5.30 -1.23
CA GLN A 45 6.07 -4.69 -2.45
C GLN A 45 6.00 -3.17 -2.41
N PHE A 46 4.89 -2.62 -1.91
CA PHE A 46 4.75 -1.18 -1.74
C PHE A 46 5.78 -0.60 -0.76
N LYS A 47 6.05 -1.29 0.36
CA LYS A 47 7.12 -0.90 1.30
C LYS A 47 8.51 -0.98 0.67
N GLN A 48 8.77 -1.96 -0.20
CA GLN A 48 10.04 -2.03 -0.94
C GLN A 48 10.21 -0.81 -1.86
N LEU A 49 9.16 -0.41 -2.59
CA LEU A 49 9.16 0.77 -3.48
C LEU A 49 9.32 2.14 -2.78
N ILE A 50 9.15 2.20 -1.46
CA ILE A 50 9.37 3.42 -0.67
C ILE A 50 10.74 3.40 0.00
N LYS A 51 11.38 2.23 0.10
CA LYS A 51 12.66 2.05 0.79
C LYS A 51 13.88 2.30 -0.12
N GLU A 52 13.70 2.26 -1.44
CA GLU A 52 14.64 2.76 -2.45
C GLU A 52 14.41 4.25 -2.74
#